data_AF-A0A4R0SAQ3-F1
#
_entry.id   AF-A0A4R0SAQ3-F1
#
_cell.length_a   1.000
_cell.length_b   1.000
_cell.length_c   1.000
_cell.angle_alpha   90.00
_cell.angle_beta   90.00
_cell.angle_gamma   90.00
#
_symmetry.space_group_name_H-M   'P 1'
#
loop_
_entity.id
_entity.type
_entity.pdbx_description
1 polymer ?
#
loop_
_entity_poly.entity_id
_entity_poly.type
_entity_poly.pdbx_seq_one_letter_code
_entity_poly.pdbx_strand_id
1 'polypeptide(L)'
;MNTNKLQSFAAEARTSLMKAVRARIDAALEPNSLAQSDSPRAYRELTEEIQRNGGGEQGRAKTAERHAYRWFSRIIALRYMDANEFTGVHVVSGEELDNPNALPAVLSAAKRGEFEDEIFGGVGTKSKVLPTIQALLDGGKPSNDPQGDAYGLLLRSYCDYWHKCLPFMFDDAGAADEILMPADLLAKDSVLRKAVEVMSVADCVGESDEGNVEIIGWLYQFYISERKDEVMAGFKKSKKAGADEIPAATQLFTPD
;
A
#
# COMPACT_ATOMS: atom_id res chain seq x y z
N MET A 1 18.13 14.79 -3.58
CA MET A 1 17.52 13.76 -2.72
C MET A 1 18.16 13.65 -1.35
N ASN A 2 17.34 13.70 -0.30
CA ASN A 2 17.76 13.55 1.10
C ASN A 2 17.56 12.09 1.56
N THR A 3 18.60 11.27 1.43
CA THR A 3 18.54 9.82 1.75
C THR A 3 18.25 9.54 3.22
N ASN A 4 18.68 10.41 4.15
CA ASN A 4 18.36 10.25 5.57
C ASN A 4 16.85 10.34 5.84
N LYS A 5 16.15 11.28 5.18
CA LYS A 5 14.68 11.38 5.30
C LYS A 5 13.98 10.15 4.71
N LEU A 6 14.47 9.65 3.57
CA LEU A 6 13.93 8.42 2.96
C LEU A 6 14.13 7.21 3.87
N GLN A 7 15.28 7.10 4.53
CA GLN A 7 15.57 6.01 5.46
C GLN A 7 14.63 6.04 6.67
N SER A 8 14.49 7.19 7.32
CA SER A 8 13.57 7.35 8.46
C SER A 8 12.13 7.05 8.05
N PHE A 9 11.69 7.57 6.90
CA PHE A 9 10.35 7.28 6.38
C PHE A 9 10.14 5.78 6.11
N ALA A 10 11.06 5.10 5.43
CA ALA A 10 10.89 3.69 5.08
C ALA A 10 10.78 2.80 6.34
N ALA A 11 11.61 3.06 7.35
CA ALA A 11 11.55 2.35 8.63
C ALA A 11 10.23 2.61 9.39
N GLU A 12 9.79 3.87 9.46
CA GLU A 12 8.51 4.24 10.07
C GLU A 12 7.32 3.65 9.31
N ALA A 13 7.35 3.69 7.99
CA ALA A 13 6.30 3.17 7.12
C ALA A 13 6.16 1.66 7.29
N ARG A 14 7.28 0.92 7.37
CA ARG A 14 7.29 -0.51 7.68
C ARG A 14 6.56 -0.80 8.98
N THR A 15 6.97 -0.14 10.07
CA THR A 15 6.39 -0.36 11.39
C THR A 15 4.90 -0.01 11.42
N SER A 16 4.53 1.13 10.82
CA SER A 16 3.15 1.62 10.78
C SER A 16 2.24 0.70 9.96
N LEU A 17 2.66 0.32 8.75
CA LEU A 17 1.88 -0.56 7.87
C LEU A 17 1.74 -1.96 8.45
N MET A 18 2.81 -2.54 9.03
CA MET A 18 2.71 -3.83 9.70
C MET A 18 1.70 -3.79 10.85
N LYS A 19 1.72 -2.73 11.67
CA LYS A 19 0.76 -2.53 12.76
C LYS A 19 -0.67 -2.40 12.22
N ALA A 20 -0.88 -1.58 11.19
CA ALA A 20 -2.20 -1.35 10.60
C ALA A 20 -2.79 -2.62 9.99
N VAL A 21 -2.00 -3.35 9.19
CA VAL A 21 -2.42 -4.62 8.58
C VAL A 21 -2.68 -5.67 9.65
N ARG A 22 -1.84 -5.77 10.69
CA ARG A 22 -2.05 -6.71 11.79
C ARG A 22 -3.37 -6.46 12.52
N ALA A 23 -3.70 -5.20 12.78
CA ALA A 23 -4.99 -4.84 13.38
C ALA A 23 -6.17 -5.26 12.48
N ARG A 24 -6.04 -5.15 11.16
CA ARG A 24 -7.05 -5.66 10.20
C ARG A 24 -7.17 -7.17 10.22
N ILE A 25 -6.05 -7.91 10.28
CA ILE A 25 -6.04 -9.36 10.42
C ILE A 25 -6.75 -9.77 11.70
N ASP A 26 -6.41 -9.15 12.84
CA ASP A 26 -7.01 -9.49 14.12
C ASP A 26 -8.53 -9.22 14.09
N ALA A 27 -8.95 -8.05 13.59
CA ALA A 27 -10.37 -7.73 13.42
C ALA A 27 -11.12 -8.70 12.47
N ALA A 28 -10.46 -9.15 11.39
CA ALA A 28 -11.05 -10.11 10.47
C ALA A 28 -11.23 -11.49 11.11
N LEU A 29 -10.33 -11.89 12.02
CA LEU A 29 -10.34 -13.21 12.67
C LEU A 29 -11.18 -13.25 13.96
N GLU A 30 -11.70 -12.13 14.43
CA GLU A 30 -12.65 -12.11 15.55
C GLU A 30 -13.90 -12.99 15.24
N PRO A 31 -14.48 -13.66 16.26
CA PRO A 31 -15.71 -14.43 16.06
C PRO A 31 -16.85 -13.55 15.51
N ASN A 32 -17.53 -14.01 14.47
CA ASN A 32 -18.61 -13.28 13.78
C ASN A 32 -18.19 -11.89 13.25
N SER A 33 -16.95 -11.74 12.81
CA SER A 33 -16.47 -10.49 12.21
C SER A 33 -17.25 -10.12 10.93
N LEU A 34 -17.32 -8.82 10.64
CA LEU A 34 -17.91 -8.32 9.39
C LEU A 34 -17.21 -8.89 8.15
N ALA A 35 -15.92 -9.21 8.23
CA ALA A 35 -15.20 -9.83 7.12
C ALA A 35 -15.81 -11.20 6.73
N GLN A 36 -16.34 -11.97 7.70
CA GLN A 36 -16.98 -13.26 7.43
C GLN A 36 -18.35 -13.10 6.75
N SER A 37 -19.12 -12.08 7.11
CA SER A 37 -20.45 -11.83 6.53
C SER A 37 -20.40 -11.08 5.21
N ASP A 38 -19.61 -10.02 5.15
CA ASP A 38 -19.65 -9.03 4.06
C ASP A 38 -18.70 -9.41 2.93
N SER A 39 -17.58 -10.07 3.25
CA SER A 39 -16.54 -10.47 2.30
C SER A 39 -16.07 -11.92 2.49
N PRO A 40 -16.96 -12.93 2.41
CA PRO A 40 -16.63 -14.33 2.73
C PRO A 40 -15.52 -14.92 1.86
N ARG A 41 -15.37 -14.44 0.61
CA ARG A 41 -14.27 -14.84 -0.26
C ARG A 41 -12.92 -14.31 0.26
N ALA A 42 -12.84 -13.02 0.57
CA ALA A 42 -11.65 -12.38 1.13
C ALA A 42 -11.22 -13.03 2.43
N TYR A 43 -12.19 -13.32 3.32
CA TYR A 43 -11.94 -14.01 4.57
C TYR A 43 -11.34 -15.42 4.35
N ARG A 44 -11.91 -16.23 3.45
CA ARG A 44 -11.35 -17.55 3.13
C ARG A 44 -9.91 -17.45 2.62
N GLU A 45 -9.66 -16.59 1.63
CA GLU A 45 -8.32 -16.40 1.08
C GLU A 45 -7.31 -15.97 2.15
N LEU A 46 -7.70 -15.06 3.06
CA LEU A 46 -6.88 -14.65 4.21
C LEU A 46 -6.57 -15.84 5.13
N THR A 47 -7.57 -16.62 5.53
CA THR A 47 -7.36 -17.76 6.43
C THR A 47 -6.47 -18.83 5.80
N GLU A 48 -6.64 -19.12 4.51
CA GLU A 48 -5.79 -20.04 3.77
C GLU A 48 -4.35 -19.52 3.65
N GLU A 49 -4.16 -18.23 3.42
CA GLU A 49 -2.84 -17.59 3.42
C GLU A 49 -2.14 -17.73 4.78
N ILE A 50 -2.84 -17.43 5.88
CA ILE A 50 -2.30 -17.58 7.23
C ILE A 50 -1.88 -19.04 7.49
N GLN A 51 -2.70 -20.02 7.09
CA GLN A 51 -2.35 -21.44 7.26
C GLN A 51 -1.14 -21.85 6.42
N ARG A 52 -1.10 -21.45 5.14
CA ARG A 52 0.07 -21.69 4.26
C ARG A 52 1.35 -21.07 4.81
N ASN A 53 1.23 -19.94 5.51
CA ASN A 53 2.35 -19.23 6.14
C ASN A 53 2.78 -19.82 7.50
N GLY A 54 2.24 -20.97 7.91
CA GLY A 54 2.62 -21.69 9.14
C GLY A 54 1.56 -21.66 10.25
N GLY A 55 0.42 -21.00 10.02
CA GLY A 55 -0.70 -20.94 10.96
C GLY A 55 -0.40 -20.13 12.23
N GLY A 56 -1.42 -19.98 13.07
CA GLY A 56 -1.31 -19.27 14.35
C GLY A 56 -0.69 -17.88 14.21
N GLU A 57 0.14 -17.50 15.19
CA GLU A 57 0.82 -16.20 15.21
C GLU A 57 1.88 -16.08 14.11
N GLN A 58 2.60 -17.15 13.77
CA GLN A 58 3.63 -17.12 12.74
C GLN A 58 3.03 -16.80 11.37
N GLY A 59 1.93 -17.47 11.02
CA GLY A 59 1.19 -17.24 9.79
C GLY A 59 0.62 -15.82 9.71
N ARG A 60 0.07 -15.30 10.82
CA ARG A 60 -0.41 -13.92 10.92
C ARG A 60 0.72 -12.91 10.70
N ALA A 61 1.85 -13.09 11.37
CA ALA A 61 3.00 -12.19 11.26
C ALA A 61 3.57 -12.12 9.84
N LYS A 62 3.77 -13.28 9.19
CA LYS A 62 4.22 -13.34 7.78
C LYS A 62 3.23 -12.71 6.82
N THR A 63 1.93 -12.95 7.04
CA THR A 63 0.86 -12.36 6.23
C THR A 63 0.87 -10.84 6.40
N ALA A 64 0.94 -10.34 7.64
CA ALA A 64 1.00 -8.92 7.93
C ALA A 64 2.20 -8.23 7.25
N GLU A 65 3.38 -8.86 7.32
CA GLU A 65 4.59 -8.34 6.69
C GLU A 65 4.49 -8.26 5.17
N ARG A 66 3.98 -9.33 4.53
CA ARG A 66 3.78 -9.38 3.08
C ARG A 66 2.81 -8.29 2.61
N HIS A 67 1.66 -8.17 3.27
CA HIS A 67 0.63 -7.18 2.95
C HIS A 67 1.10 -5.75 3.25
N ALA A 68 1.86 -5.53 4.34
CA ALA A 68 2.45 -4.22 4.63
C ALA A 68 3.44 -3.79 3.54
N TYR A 69 4.32 -4.70 3.08
CA TYR A 69 5.26 -4.40 2.01
C TYR A 69 4.56 -4.08 0.68
N ARG A 70 3.49 -4.81 0.35
CA ARG A 70 2.64 -4.53 -0.82
C ARG A 70 2.09 -3.10 -0.77
N TRP A 71 1.51 -2.70 0.36
CA TRP A 71 0.97 -1.35 0.51
C TRP A 71 2.05 -0.27 0.44
N PHE A 72 3.23 -0.53 1.03
CA PHE A 72 4.38 0.37 0.88
C PHE A 72 4.75 0.55 -0.59
N SER A 73 4.96 -0.56 -1.32
CA SER A 73 5.29 -0.58 -2.75
C SER A 73 4.28 0.22 -3.58
N ARG A 74 2.98 -0.02 -3.38
CA ARG A 74 1.91 0.65 -4.13
C ARG A 74 1.85 2.15 -3.83
N ILE A 75 1.98 2.55 -2.56
CA ILE A 75 1.93 3.96 -2.17
C ILE A 75 3.11 4.73 -2.77
N ILE A 76 4.34 4.21 -2.64
CA ILE A 76 5.51 4.91 -3.17
C ILE A 76 5.51 4.92 -4.71
N ALA A 77 5.01 3.85 -5.36
CA ALA A 77 4.85 3.81 -6.80
C ALA A 77 3.87 4.89 -7.27
N LEU A 78 2.67 4.95 -6.67
CA LEU A 78 1.67 5.96 -7.04
C LEU A 78 2.16 7.37 -6.74
N ARG A 79 2.84 7.60 -5.61
CA ARG A 79 3.44 8.91 -5.33
C ARG A 79 4.46 9.30 -6.38
N TYR A 80 5.33 8.38 -6.78
CA TYR A 80 6.31 8.61 -7.84
C TYR A 80 5.63 8.92 -9.18
N MET A 81 4.57 8.19 -9.51
CA MET A 81 3.80 8.40 -10.74
C MET A 81 3.08 9.75 -10.73
N ASP A 82 2.46 10.15 -9.62
CA ASP A 82 1.86 11.48 -9.47
C ASP A 82 2.92 12.58 -9.63
N ALA A 83 4.09 12.42 -9.00
CA ALA A 83 5.17 13.40 -9.09
C ALA A 83 5.72 13.61 -10.50
N ASN A 84 5.61 12.57 -11.35
CA ASN A 84 6.04 12.59 -12.75
C ASN A 84 4.86 12.78 -13.72
N GLU A 85 3.65 13.09 -13.24
CA GLU A 85 2.45 13.30 -14.07
C GLU A 85 2.12 12.08 -14.96
N PHE A 86 2.40 10.87 -14.48
CA PHE A 86 2.09 9.61 -15.17
C PHE A 86 0.65 9.13 -14.91
N THR A 87 -0.02 9.69 -13.90
CA THR A 87 -1.43 9.45 -13.59
C THR A 87 -2.28 10.55 -14.22
N GLY A 88 -3.47 10.23 -14.75
CA GLY A 88 -4.38 11.25 -15.28
C GLY A 88 -5.01 12.12 -14.19
N VAL A 89 -5.24 11.54 -13.01
CA VAL A 89 -5.52 12.26 -11.77
C VAL A 89 -4.69 11.70 -10.63
N HIS A 90 -4.11 12.58 -9.81
CA HIS A 90 -3.20 12.18 -8.73
C HIS A 90 -3.88 11.31 -7.68
N VAL A 91 -3.28 10.15 -7.38
CA VAL A 91 -3.88 9.11 -6.55
C VAL A 91 -3.43 9.21 -5.09
N VAL A 92 -2.20 9.64 -4.86
CA VAL A 92 -1.59 9.88 -3.56
C VAL A 92 -1.48 11.37 -3.28
N SER A 93 -1.04 12.15 -4.26
CA SER A 93 -0.89 13.60 -4.15
C SER A 93 -2.20 14.35 -4.39
N GLY A 94 -2.27 15.60 -3.90
CA GLY A 94 -3.33 16.53 -4.25
C GLY A 94 -3.04 17.30 -5.55
N GLU A 95 -3.85 18.32 -5.81
CA GLU A 95 -3.61 19.29 -6.92
C GLU A 95 -2.26 19.99 -6.76
N GLU A 96 -1.90 20.33 -5.52
CA GLU A 96 -0.55 20.78 -5.17
C GLU A 96 0.32 19.57 -4.82
N LEU A 97 1.13 19.10 -5.78
CA LEU A 97 1.85 17.82 -5.70
C LEU A 97 2.72 17.63 -4.46
N ASP A 98 3.38 18.69 -3.98
CA ASP A 98 4.29 18.69 -2.83
C ASP A 98 3.61 19.17 -1.52
N ASN A 99 2.28 19.33 -1.52
CA ASN A 99 1.54 19.68 -0.31
C ASN A 99 1.06 18.40 0.41
N PRO A 100 1.74 17.94 1.47
CA PRO A 100 1.35 16.72 2.18
C PRO A 100 0.02 16.86 2.93
N ASN A 101 -0.51 18.08 3.08
CA ASN A 101 -1.80 18.34 3.72
C ASN A 101 -2.97 18.34 2.74
N ALA A 102 -2.71 18.37 1.42
CA ALA A 102 -3.76 18.27 0.42
C ALA A 102 -4.50 16.93 0.52
N LEU A 103 -5.76 16.91 0.09
CA LEU A 103 -6.48 15.66 -0.16
C LEU A 103 -6.00 15.07 -1.49
N PRO A 104 -5.90 13.75 -1.62
CA PRO A 104 -5.61 13.13 -2.91
C PRO A 104 -6.54 13.66 -4.00
N ALA A 105 -5.99 14.02 -5.17
CA ALA A 105 -6.77 14.66 -6.23
C ALA A 105 -7.90 13.74 -6.70
N VAL A 106 -7.64 12.42 -6.77
CA VAL A 106 -8.65 11.40 -7.09
C VAL A 106 -9.86 11.43 -6.16
N LEU A 107 -9.65 11.69 -4.86
CA LEU A 107 -10.75 11.79 -3.89
C LEU A 107 -11.53 13.10 -4.09
N SER A 108 -10.82 14.19 -4.39
CA SER A 108 -11.43 15.47 -4.70
C SER A 108 -12.28 15.41 -5.98
N ALA A 109 -11.78 14.73 -7.01
CA ALA A 109 -12.50 14.44 -8.25
C ALA A 109 -13.74 13.56 -8.00
N ALA A 110 -13.59 12.47 -7.25
CA ALA A 110 -14.71 11.59 -6.93
C ALA A 110 -15.84 12.30 -6.17
N LYS A 111 -15.50 13.25 -5.27
CA LYS A 111 -16.49 14.11 -4.59
C LYS A 111 -17.25 15.04 -5.54
N ARG A 112 -16.70 15.36 -6.70
CA ARG A 112 -17.37 16.11 -7.77
C ARG A 112 -18.11 15.20 -8.76
N GLY A 113 -18.08 13.89 -8.54
CA GLY A 113 -18.65 12.90 -9.46
C GLY A 113 -17.79 12.64 -10.70
N GLU A 114 -16.53 13.06 -10.68
CA GLU A 114 -15.57 12.89 -11.77
C GLU A 114 -14.80 11.58 -11.58
N PHE A 115 -14.84 10.69 -12.59
CA PHE A 115 -14.15 9.41 -12.59
C PHE A 115 -13.52 9.17 -13.96
N GLU A 116 -12.32 8.57 -13.99
CA GLU A 116 -11.66 8.21 -15.25
C GLU A 116 -12.31 6.96 -15.87
N ASP A 117 -12.83 7.10 -17.10
CA ASP A 117 -13.51 6.02 -17.81
C ASP A 117 -12.60 4.80 -18.05
N GLU A 118 -11.30 4.99 -18.22
CA GLU A 118 -10.34 3.87 -18.40
C GLU A 118 -10.24 2.98 -17.15
N ILE A 119 -10.48 3.55 -15.97
CA ILE A 119 -10.38 2.87 -14.69
C ILE A 119 -11.75 2.33 -14.27
N PHE A 120 -12.82 3.12 -14.46
CA PHE A 120 -14.15 2.84 -13.92
C PHE A 120 -15.22 2.51 -14.97
N GLY A 121 -15.01 2.80 -16.26
CA GLY A 121 -16.00 2.64 -17.35
C GLY A 121 -16.18 1.20 -17.85
N GLY A 122 -15.48 0.22 -17.27
CA GLY A 122 -15.56 -1.20 -17.67
C GLY A 122 -16.79 -1.96 -17.14
N VAL A 123 -17.05 -3.13 -17.74
CA VAL A 123 -18.07 -4.09 -17.27
C VAL A 123 -17.49 -4.99 -16.17
N GLY A 124 -18.29 -5.41 -15.18
CA GLY A 124 -17.89 -6.36 -14.14
C GLY A 124 -17.87 -5.77 -12.73
N THR A 125 -17.00 -6.25 -11.84
CA THR A 125 -16.94 -5.83 -10.43
C THR A 125 -16.77 -4.32 -10.26
N LYS A 126 -16.04 -3.68 -11.19
CA LYS A 126 -15.80 -2.23 -11.22
C LYS A 126 -17.09 -1.40 -11.41
N SER A 127 -18.07 -1.93 -12.14
CA SER A 127 -19.40 -1.31 -12.30
C SER A 127 -20.16 -1.18 -10.97
N LYS A 128 -19.86 -2.00 -9.97
CA LYS A 128 -20.45 -1.90 -8.61
C LYS A 128 -19.62 -1.05 -7.65
N VAL A 129 -18.34 -0.84 -7.94
CA VAL A 129 -17.43 -0.05 -7.08
C VAL A 129 -17.81 1.43 -7.12
N LEU A 130 -18.07 1.99 -8.31
CA LEU A 130 -18.42 3.41 -8.47
C LEU A 130 -19.70 3.78 -7.70
N PRO A 131 -20.84 3.05 -7.82
CA PRO A 131 -22.02 3.31 -7.00
C PRO A 131 -21.75 3.20 -5.49
N THR A 132 -20.84 2.32 -5.07
CA THR A 132 -20.46 2.19 -3.65
C THR A 132 -19.66 3.40 -3.17
N ILE A 133 -18.71 3.89 -3.98
CA ILE A 133 -17.94 5.10 -3.69
C ILE A 133 -18.88 6.30 -3.57
N GLN A 134 -19.80 6.48 -4.53
CA GLN A 134 -20.79 7.56 -4.49
C GLN A 134 -21.69 7.46 -3.25
N ALA A 135 -22.20 6.27 -2.94
CA ALA A 135 -23.03 6.07 -1.75
C ALA A 135 -22.26 6.38 -0.45
N LEU A 136 -20.96 6.10 -0.37
CA LEU A 136 -20.15 6.49 0.79
C LEU A 136 -19.97 8.02 0.86
N LEU A 137 -19.67 8.67 -0.25
CA LEU A 137 -19.40 10.11 -0.29
C LEU A 137 -20.66 10.97 -0.06
N ASP A 138 -21.82 10.53 -0.57
CA ASP A 138 -23.10 11.23 -0.46
C ASP A 138 -23.90 10.82 0.79
N GLY A 139 -23.36 9.92 1.62
CA GLY A 139 -24.01 9.43 2.84
C GLY A 139 -25.14 8.42 2.62
N GLY A 140 -25.30 7.90 1.40
CA GLY A 140 -26.25 6.82 1.07
C GLY A 140 -25.87 5.45 1.65
N LYS A 141 -24.60 5.26 2.04
CA LYS A 141 -24.10 4.08 2.75
C LYS A 141 -23.49 4.51 4.10
N PRO A 142 -23.95 3.95 5.23
CA PRO A 142 -23.37 4.28 6.53
C PRO A 142 -21.92 3.77 6.63
N SER A 143 -21.03 4.64 7.11
CA SER A 143 -19.66 4.31 7.47
C SER A 143 -19.19 5.23 8.60
N ASN A 144 -18.28 4.73 9.43
CA ASN A 144 -17.60 5.52 10.45
C ASN A 144 -16.50 6.42 9.87
N ASP A 145 -15.98 6.07 8.67
CA ASP A 145 -15.03 6.87 7.91
C ASP A 145 -15.37 6.81 6.40
N PRO A 146 -16.43 7.51 5.95
CA PRO A 146 -16.88 7.41 4.58
C PRO A 146 -15.85 7.87 3.55
N GLN A 147 -15.02 8.87 3.89
CA GLN A 147 -13.97 9.36 2.99
C GLN A 147 -12.81 8.39 2.89
N GLY A 148 -12.36 7.82 4.02
CA GLY A 148 -11.32 6.80 4.01
C GLY A 148 -11.75 5.53 3.27
N ASP A 149 -12.98 5.07 3.48
CA ASP A 149 -13.52 3.91 2.76
C ASP A 149 -13.64 4.17 1.25
N ALA A 150 -14.14 5.34 0.86
CA ALA A 150 -14.22 5.75 -0.55
C ALA A 150 -12.83 5.85 -1.17
N TYR A 151 -11.88 6.48 -0.47
CA TYR A 151 -10.50 6.59 -0.92
C TYR A 151 -9.83 5.22 -1.06
N GLY A 152 -10.09 4.30 -0.14
CA GLY A 152 -9.58 2.95 -0.22
C GLY A 152 -10.04 2.19 -1.48
N LEU A 153 -11.32 2.33 -1.85
CA LEU A 153 -11.86 1.78 -3.08
C LEU A 153 -11.26 2.43 -4.33
N LEU A 154 -11.03 3.74 -4.32
CA LEU A 154 -10.33 4.47 -5.38
C LEU A 154 -8.91 3.93 -5.53
N LEU A 155 -8.11 3.99 -4.46
CA LEU A 155 -6.72 3.53 -4.43
C LEU A 155 -6.57 2.12 -4.98
N ARG A 156 -7.42 1.20 -4.54
CA ARG A 156 -7.43 -0.18 -5.05
C ARG A 156 -7.75 -0.24 -6.54
N SER A 157 -8.73 0.51 -7.02
CA SER A 157 -9.12 0.52 -8.43
C SER A 157 -7.98 0.99 -9.35
N TYR A 158 -7.17 1.94 -8.89
CA TYR A 158 -5.95 2.37 -9.58
C TYR A 158 -4.85 1.30 -9.52
N CYS A 159 -4.65 0.65 -8.37
CA CYS A 159 -3.71 -0.47 -8.28
C CYS A 159 -4.08 -1.60 -9.26
N ASP A 160 -5.36 -1.97 -9.32
CA ASP A 160 -5.88 -2.99 -10.25
C ASP A 160 -5.74 -2.57 -11.73
N TYR A 161 -5.83 -1.27 -12.02
CA TYR A 161 -5.58 -0.74 -13.35
C TYR A 161 -4.11 -0.88 -13.74
N TRP A 162 -3.22 -0.38 -12.89
CA TRP A 162 -1.78 -0.38 -13.14
C TRP A 162 -1.14 -1.77 -13.08
N HIS A 163 -1.74 -2.72 -12.36
CA HIS A 163 -1.33 -4.14 -12.38
C HIS A 163 -1.23 -4.70 -13.81
N LYS A 164 -2.10 -4.27 -14.73
CA LYS A 164 -2.11 -4.75 -16.12
C LYS A 164 -0.82 -4.44 -16.88
N CYS A 165 -0.19 -3.30 -16.55
CA CYS A 165 0.99 -2.79 -17.24
C CYS A 165 2.26 -2.99 -16.40
N LEU A 166 2.14 -2.91 -15.08
CA LEU A 166 3.23 -2.93 -14.11
C LEU A 166 2.96 -3.97 -12.99
N PRO A 167 2.78 -5.25 -13.32
CA PRO A 167 2.39 -6.29 -12.35
C PRO A 167 3.44 -6.53 -11.25
N PHE A 168 4.69 -6.10 -11.48
CA PHE A 168 5.77 -6.20 -10.49
C PHE A 168 5.70 -5.12 -9.39
N MET A 169 5.14 -3.93 -9.70
CA MET A 169 4.96 -2.84 -8.73
C MET A 169 3.59 -2.92 -8.05
N PHE A 170 2.57 -3.21 -8.86
CA PHE A 170 1.18 -3.36 -8.45
C PHE A 170 0.84 -4.83 -8.56
N ASP A 171 1.24 -5.62 -7.58
CA ASP A 171 0.99 -7.05 -7.61
C ASP A 171 -0.51 -7.39 -7.50
N ASP A 172 -0.91 -8.60 -7.92
CA ASP A 172 -2.29 -9.04 -7.77
C ASP A 172 -2.64 -9.11 -6.28
N ALA A 173 -3.53 -8.20 -5.90
CA ALA A 173 -4.00 -8.00 -4.55
C ALA A 173 -4.68 -9.26 -4.00
N GLY A 174 -5.27 -10.10 -4.86
CA GLY A 174 -6.19 -11.13 -4.40
C GLY A 174 -7.38 -10.53 -3.63
N ALA A 175 -8.27 -11.38 -3.13
CA ALA A 175 -9.40 -10.91 -2.34
C ALA A 175 -9.01 -10.59 -0.89
N ALA A 176 -7.93 -11.14 -0.35
CA ALA A 176 -7.50 -10.85 1.03
C ALA A 176 -7.14 -9.37 1.25
N ASP A 177 -6.54 -8.70 0.25
CA ASP A 177 -6.20 -7.27 0.32
C ASP A 177 -7.44 -6.38 0.55
N GLU A 178 -8.65 -6.83 0.19
CA GLU A 178 -9.91 -6.09 0.38
C GLU A 178 -10.16 -5.75 1.85
N ILE A 179 -9.89 -6.72 2.72
CA ILE A 179 -10.14 -6.62 4.15
C ILE A 179 -8.88 -6.23 4.92
N LEU A 180 -7.72 -6.26 4.26
CA LEU A 180 -6.41 -5.92 4.84
C LEU A 180 -5.88 -4.54 4.44
N MET A 181 -6.69 -3.75 3.75
CA MET A 181 -6.36 -2.35 3.46
C MET A 181 -6.05 -1.56 4.74
N PRO A 182 -4.90 -0.87 4.83
CA PRO A 182 -4.55 -0.06 5.98
C PRO A 182 -5.64 0.97 6.26
N ALA A 183 -6.04 1.09 7.53
CA ALA A 183 -6.89 2.18 7.98
C ALA A 183 -6.13 3.51 7.93
N ASP A 184 -6.86 4.62 8.06
CA ASP A 184 -6.31 5.95 8.35
C ASP A 184 -5.32 6.49 7.31
N LEU A 185 -5.41 6.05 6.04
CA LEU A 185 -4.56 6.55 4.95
C LEU A 185 -4.71 8.05 4.68
N LEU A 186 -5.81 8.67 5.10
CA LEU A 186 -6.04 10.12 4.98
C LEU A 186 -5.66 10.91 6.24
N ALA A 187 -5.31 10.23 7.34
CA ALA A 187 -4.93 10.86 8.60
C ALA A 187 -3.64 11.68 8.47
N LYS A 188 -3.45 12.64 9.38
CA LYS A 188 -2.34 13.60 9.35
C LYS A 188 -0.95 12.94 9.35
N ASP A 189 -0.79 11.87 10.12
CA ASP A 189 0.50 11.16 10.26
C ASP A 189 0.56 9.87 9.42
N SER A 190 -0.33 9.75 8.42
CA SER A 190 -0.42 8.58 7.56
C SER A 190 0.83 8.39 6.70
N VAL A 191 1.08 7.14 6.33
CA VAL A 191 2.18 6.77 5.41
C VAL A 191 2.05 7.51 4.07
N LEU A 192 0.83 7.74 3.62
CA LEU A 192 0.54 8.48 2.39
C LEU A 192 1.05 9.93 2.47
N ARG A 193 0.69 10.67 3.53
CA ARG A 193 1.13 12.07 3.69
C ARG A 193 2.64 12.17 3.86
N LYS A 194 3.24 11.26 4.63
CA LYS A 194 4.70 11.18 4.78
C LYS A 194 5.39 10.85 3.45
N ALA A 195 4.80 10.00 2.60
CA ALA A 195 5.34 9.74 1.27
C ALA A 195 5.37 11.03 0.42
N VAL A 196 4.30 11.84 0.43
CA VAL A 196 4.27 13.14 -0.25
C VAL A 196 5.37 14.08 0.28
N GLU A 197 5.56 14.12 1.60
CA GLU A 197 6.56 14.99 2.23
C GLU A 197 8.01 14.62 1.89
N VAL A 198 8.33 13.33 1.82
CA VAL A 198 9.72 12.86 1.61
C VAL A 198 10.08 12.61 0.16
N MET A 199 9.09 12.30 -0.68
CA MET A 199 9.25 12.12 -2.11
C MET A 199 8.81 13.41 -2.81
N SER A 200 9.66 14.44 -2.78
CA SER A 200 9.37 15.70 -3.47
C SER A 200 9.29 15.51 -4.99
N VAL A 201 8.56 16.39 -5.69
CA VAL A 201 8.54 16.39 -7.16
C VAL A 201 9.96 16.46 -7.72
N ALA A 202 10.79 17.37 -7.20
CA ALA A 202 12.17 17.51 -7.61
C ALA A 202 12.99 16.21 -7.47
N ASP A 203 12.80 15.46 -6.37
CA ASP A 203 13.51 14.19 -6.16
C ASP A 203 12.99 13.05 -7.03
N CYS A 204 11.69 13.05 -7.38
CA CYS A 204 11.07 12.03 -8.23
C CYS A 204 11.29 12.26 -9.72
N VAL A 205 11.36 13.51 -10.16
CA VAL A 205 11.54 13.91 -11.57
C VAL A 205 13.03 13.90 -11.94
N GLY A 206 13.91 14.32 -11.02
CA GLY A 206 15.35 14.37 -11.26
C GLY A 206 15.79 15.57 -12.11
N GLU A 207 17.03 15.52 -12.60
CA GLU A 207 17.63 16.63 -13.37
C GLU A 207 17.26 16.63 -14.87
N SER A 208 16.82 15.49 -15.41
CA SER A 208 16.51 15.32 -16.85
C SER A 208 15.03 15.42 -17.19
N ASP A 209 14.15 15.61 -16.21
CA ASP A 209 12.68 15.55 -16.35
C ASP A 209 12.15 14.21 -16.91
N GLU A 210 12.96 13.15 -16.91
CA GLU A 210 12.60 11.81 -17.39
C GLU A 210 12.23 10.83 -16.26
N GLY A 211 12.31 11.29 -15.01
CA GLY A 211 12.04 10.50 -13.82
C GLY A 211 13.29 9.88 -13.19
N ASN A 212 13.44 10.08 -11.89
CA ASN A 212 14.52 9.54 -11.07
C ASN A 212 14.09 8.28 -10.32
N VAL A 213 14.15 7.13 -10.98
CA VAL A 213 13.75 5.84 -10.37
C VAL A 213 14.60 5.40 -9.18
N GLU A 214 15.78 6.03 -8.96
CA GLU A 214 16.68 5.70 -7.86
C GLU A 214 16.02 5.90 -6.48
N ILE A 215 15.10 6.87 -6.35
CA ILE A 215 14.35 7.11 -5.11
C ILE A 215 13.58 5.87 -4.65
N ILE A 216 12.97 5.13 -5.58
CA ILE A 216 12.25 3.89 -5.29
C ILE A 216 13.24 2.82 -4.83
N GLY A 217 14.42 2.74 -5.46
CA GLY A 217 15.50 1.82 -5.07
C GLY A 217 15.94 2.04 -3.62
N TRP A 218 16.21 3.29 -3.24
CA TRP A 218 16.56 3.66 -1.86
C TRP A 218 15.45 3.32 -0.87
N LEU A 219 14.20 3.64 -1.21
CA LEU A 219 13.05 3.34 -0.36
C LEU A 219 12.88 1.85 -0.10
N TYR A 220 13.06 1.00 -1.13
CA TYR A 220 13.04 -0.45 -0.94
C TYR A 220 14.21 -0.94 -0.09
N GLN A 221 15.43 -0.46 -0.35
CA GLN A 221 16.60 -0.83 0.43
C GLN A 221 16.42 -0.51 1.91
N PHE A 222 15.94 0.69 2.23
CA PHE A 222 15.70 1.10 3.61
C PHE A 222 14.51 0.39 4.25
N TYR A 223 13.47 0.07 3.49
CA TYR A 223 12.32 -0.67 4.03
C TYR A 223 12.72 -2.07 4.52
N ILE A 224 13.65 -2.75 3.83
CA ILE A 224 14.05 -4.12 4.19
C ILE A 224 15.25 -4.18 5.15
N SER A 225 15.90 -3.06 5.46
CA SER A 225 17.16 -3.06 6.21
C SER A 225 17.00 -3.65 7.62
N GLU A 226 15.92 -3.29 8.34
CA GLU A 226 15.66 -3.84 9.68
C GLU A 226 15.42 -5.36 9.64
N ARG A 227 14.68 -5.83 8.63
CA ARG A 227 14.43 -7.27 8.44
C ARG A 227 15.73 -8.02 8.17
N LYS A 228 16.62 -7.43 7.38
CA LYS A 228 17.95 -7.99 7.11
C LYS A 228 18.76 -8.09 8.40
N ASP A 229 18.76 -7.06 9.25
CA ASP A 229 19.47 -7.07 10.53
C ASP A 229 18.92 -8.13 11.49
N GLU A 230 17.60 -8.31 11.55
CA GLU A 230 16.95 -9.38 12.32
C GLU A 230 17.40 -10.78 11.88
N VAL A 231 17.42 -11.02 10.57
CA VAL A 231 17.85 -12.30 9.96
C VAL A 231 19.34 -12.54 10.23
N MET A 232 20.18 -11.52 10.06
CA MET A 232 21.62 -11.59 10.34
C MET A 232 21.92 -11.82 11.83
N ALA A 233 21.15 -11.20 12.74
CA ALA A 233 21.23 -11.46 14.17
C ALA A 233 20.75 -12.89 14.52
N GLY A 234 19.78 -13.42 13.78
CA GLY A 234 19.35 -14.82 13.84
C GLY A 234 20.47 -15.80 13.47
N PHE A 235 21.22 -15.52 12.39
CA PHE A 235 22.38 -16.31 11.98
C PHE A 235 23.51 -16.31 13.01
N LYS A 236 23.77 -15.15 13.64
CA LYS A 236 24.73 -15.03 14.76
C LYS A 236 24.32 -15.85 15.99
N LYS A 237 23.05 -16.26 16.10
CA LYS A 237 22.50 -17.11 17.17
C LYS A 237 22.31 -18.58 16.73
N SER A 238 22.99 -19.03 15.66
CA SER A 238 22.96 -20.40 15.13
C SER A 238 21.57 -20.89 14.65
N LYS A 239 20.64 -19.98 14.33
CA LYS A 239 19.44 -20.35 13.57
C LYS A 239 19.83 -20.56 12.10
N LYS A 240 19.47 -21.69 11.50
CA LYS A 240 19.69 -21.94 10.07
C LYS A 240 18.67 -21.15 9.25
N ALA A 241 19.12 -20.59 8.12
CA ALA A 241 18.26 -19.90 7.16
C ALA A 241 17.09 -20.78 6.70
N GLY A 242 15.87 -20.35 7.00
CA GLY A 242 14.66 -20.87 6.37
C GLY A 242 14.51 -20.33 4.94
N ALA A 243 13.69 -20.98 4.11
CA ALA A 243 13.44 -20.55 2.72
C ALA A 243 12.98 -19.07 2.61
N ASP A 244 12.29 -18.56 3.64
CA ASP A 244 11.79 -17.18 3.72
C ASP A 244 12.87 -16.14 4.10
N GLU A 245 14.01 -16.60 4.61
CA GLU A 245 15.13 -15.75 5.06
C GLU A 245 16.19 -15.60 3.95
N ILE A 246 16.10 -16.42 2.89
CA ILE A 246 17.04 -16.43 1.77
C ILE A 246 16.97 -15.10 0.97
N PRO A 247 15.81 -14.57 0.55
CA PRO A 247 15.78 -13.33 -0.25
C PRO A 247 16.41 -12.12 0.46
N ALA A 248 16.21 -12.01 1.77
CA ALA A 248 16.81 -10.95 2.60
C ALA A 248 18.34 -11.14 2.79
N ALA A 249 18.82 -12.39 2.75
CA ALA A 249 20.24 -12.73 2.89
C ALA A 249 21.00 -12.72 1.56
N THR A 250 20.32 -12.89 0.42
CA THR A 250 20.93 -13.03 -0.92
C THR A 250 20.94 -11.76 -1.77
N GLN A 251 20.34 -10.65 -1.33
CA GLN A 251 20.55 -9.34 -1.97
C GLN A 251 21.96 -8.82 -1.61
N LEU A 252 22.95 -9.36 -2.32
CA LEU A 252 24.31 -8.84 -2.44
C LEU A 252 24.24 -7.43 -3.03
N PHE A 253 24.53 -6.43 -2.21
CA PHE A 253 25.12 -5.18 -2.68
C PHE A 253 26.63 -5.44 -2.81
N THR A 254 27.20 -5.12 -3.97
CA THR A 254 28.64 -4.95 -4.13
C THR A 254 29.09 -3.90 -3.11
N PRO A 255 30.04 -4.20 -2.20
CA PRO A 255 30.66 -3.17 -1.38
C PRO A 255 31.55 -2.29 -2.27
N ASP A 256 31.64 -0.99 -1.95
CA ASP A 256 32.68 -0.10 -2.50
C ASP A 256 34.10 -0.66 -2.23
#